data_AF-A0A2N6TII9-F1
#
_entry.id   AF-A0A2N6TII9-F1
#
_cell.length_a   1.000
_cell.length_b   1.000
_cell.length_c   1.000
_cell.angle_alpha   90.00
_cell.angle_beta   90.00
_cell.angle_gamma   90.00
#
_symmetry.space_group_name_H-M   'P 1'
#
loop_
_entity.id
_entity.type
_entity.pdbx_description
1 polymer ?
#
loop_
_entity_poly.entity_id
_entity_poly.type
_entity_poly.pdbx_seq_one_letter_code
_entity_poly.pdbx_strand_id
1 'polypeptide(L)'
;MSTNSQRLDDALNQLDRELKSRDRKQKSRPLGVVVMAAVVIIALVGGIWFLATRSSEEEEIQAEESSAAETTTEAPTAEPLIGKRATPLGDTVTCEYPEAGDASREVPTPNGKDIPAKGEVTVNFATKQGDIEMTLDRSLAPCTVNAITDMISAKYYDDTVCHRMTDGGIFVLQCGDPTGQGAGGPGFQFANEYPTDESDDAAKAQPALYPKGSIAMANAGEDTNGSQFFINYKDSTLPPSYTYFGDLTEKGQKTIDAIAAKGVKDGQSDGEPAEEVRITKATIEG
;
A
#
# COMPACT_ATOMS: atom_id res chain seq x y z
N MET A 1 -22.13 47.28 2.70
CA MET A 1 -22.50 45.84 2.77
C MET A 1 -22.53 45.34 1.34
N SER A 2 -21.53 44.55 0.91
CA SER A 2 -21.51 43.97 -0.44
C SER A 2 -22.54 42.86 -0.53
N THR A 3 -23.32 42.85 -1.61
CA THR A 3 -24.37 41.85 -1.85
C THR A 3 -23.75 40.48 -2.16
N ASN A 4 -24.42 39.37 -1.82
CA ASN A 4 -23.92 38.01 -2.09
C ASN A 4 -23.48 37.77 -3.54
N SER A 5 -24.09 38.46 -4.52
CA SER A 5 -23.68 38.40 -5.93
C SER A 5 -22.27 38.94 -6.17
N GLN A 6 -21.89 40.04 -5.52
CA GLN A 6 -20.56 40.64 -5.68
C GLN A 6 -19.47 39.72 -5.11
N ARG A 7 -19.78 39.01 -4.02
CA ARG A 7 -18.85 38.03 -3.41
C ARG A 7 -18.64 36.80 -4.30
N LEU A 8 -19.66 36.41 -5.06
CA LEU A 8 -19.57 35.32 -6.04
C LEU A 8 -18.70 35.73 -7.24
N ASP A 9 -18.94 36.93 -7.78
CA ASP A 9 -18.16 37.43 -8.93
C ASP A 9 -16.69 37.65 -8.56
N ASP A 10 -16.41 38.16 -7.36
CA ASP A 10 -15.04 38.31 -6.85
C ASP A 10 -14.34 36.94 -6.70
N ALA A 11 -15.05 35.93 -6.17
CA ALA A 11 -14.54 34.58 -6.03
C ALA A 11 -14.26 33.90 -7.38
N LEU A 12 -15.13 34.10 -8.38
CA LEU A 12 -14.94 33.57 -9.74
C LEU A 12 -13.75 34.24 -10.43
N ASN A 13 -13.60 35.55 -10.28
CA ASN A 13 -12.46 36.29 -10.82
C ASN A 13 -11.14 35.88 -10.16
N GLN A 14 -11.16 35.53 -8.87
CA GLN A 14 -10.02 35.01 -8.15
C GLN A 14 -9.63 33.61 -8.66
N LEU A 15 -10.62 32.74 -8.89
CA LEU A 15 -10.41 31.40 -9.44
C LEU A 15 -9.81 31.44 -10.87
N ASP A 16 -10.30 32.34 -11.73
CA ASP A 16 -9.80 32.49 -13.10
C ASP A 16 -8.34 32.99 -13.13
N ARG A 17 -7.96 33.89 -12.19
CA ARG A 17 -6.57 34.32 -12.02
C ARG A 17 -5.68 33.17 -11.55
N GLU A 18 -6.16 32.34 -10.63
CA GLU A 18 -5.42 31.16 -10.17
C GLU A 18 -5.21 30.15 -11.30
N LEU A 19 -6.25 29.84 -12.08
CA LEU A 19 -6.16 28.93 -13.23
C LEU A 19 -5.16 29.45 -14.28
N LYS A 20 -5.21 30.74 -14.63
CA LYS A 20 -4.24 31.37 -15.54
C LYS A 20 -2.82 31.36 -14.98
N SER A 21 -2.65 31.44 -13.66
CA SER A 21 -1.33 31.35 -13.03
C SER A 21 -0.75 29.92 -13.08
N ARG A 22 -1.60 28.90 -12.94
CA ARG A 22 -1.22 27.48 -13.04
C ARG A 22 -0.89 27.08 -14.47
N ASP A 23 -1.66 27.57 -15.45
CA ASP A 23 -1.41 27.33 -16.87
C ASP A 23 -0.07 27.95 -17.32
N ARG A 24 0.28 29.14 -16.80
CA ARG A 24 1.62 29.73 -17.00
C ARG A 24 2.75 28.91 -16.37
N LYS A 25 2.55 28.35 -15.17
CA LYS A 25 3.53 27.46 -14.51
C LYS A 25 3.72 26.13 -15.26
N GLN A 26 2.68 25.63 -15.91
CA GLN A 26 2.79 24.43 -16.75
C GLN A 26 3.53 24.73 -18.07
N LYS A 27 3.32 25.93 -18.64
CA LYS A 27 4.02 26.42 -19.84
C LYS A 27 5.49 26.82 -19.61
N SER A 28 5.92 27.02 -18.36
CA SER A 28 7.29 27.39 -18.00
C SER A 28 8.20 26.22 -17.61
N ARG A 29 7.75 24.96 -17.75
CA ARG A 29 8.66 23.80 -17.64
C ARG A 29 9.45 23.70 -18.95
N PRO A 30 10.78 23.53 -18.92
CA PRO A 30 11.57 23.48 -20.14
C PRO A 30 11.14 22.28 -20.98
N LEU A 31 10.71 22.56 -22.21
CA LEU A 31 10.22 21.63 -23.22
C LEU A 31 11.34 20.77 -23.83
N GLY A 32 12.32 20.33 -23.02
CA GLY A 32 13.55 19.66 -23.47
C GLY A 32 13.45 18.14 -23.58
N VAL A 33 12.46 17.50 -22.94
CA VAL A 33 12.39 16.03 -22.86
C VAL A 33 11.39 15.43 -23.85
N VAL A 34 10.42 16.20 -24.36
CA VAL A 34 9.37 15.68 -25.26
C VAL A 34 9.77 15.74 -26.75
N VAL A 35 10.72 16.61 -27.13
CA VAL A 35 11.14 16.75 -28.55
C VAL A 35 12.18 15.69 -28.96
N MET A 36 12.98 15.16 -28.04
CA MET A 36 14.00 14.14 -28.37
C MET A 36 13.39 12.76 -28.71
N ALA A 37 12.26 12.39 -28.10
CA ALA A 37 11.60 11.12 -28.39
C ALA A 37 10.93 11.10 -29.78
N ALA A 38 10.37 12.23 -30.22
CA ALA A 38 9.71 12.33 -31.52
C ALA A 38 10.69 12.31 -32.70
N VAL A 39 11.89 12.91 -32.54
CA VAL A 39 12.91 12.91 -33.60
C VAL A 39 13.52 11.52 -33.81
N VAL A 40 13.69 10.74 -32.73
CA VAL A 40 14.19 9.35 -32.84
C VAL A 40 13.16 8.43 -33.51
N ILE A 41 11.88 8.56 -33.19
CA ILE A 41 10.82 7.75 -33.81
C ILE A 41 10.62 8.10 -35.29
N ILE A 42 10.67 9.39 -35.66
CA ILE A 42 10.54 9.81 -37.07
C ILE A 42 11.78 9.41 -37.89
N ALA A 43 12.98 9.42 -37.31
CA ALA A 43 14.19 8.93 -37.98
C ALA A 43 14.16 7.41 -38.21
N LEU A 44 13.61 6.63 -37.27
CA LEU A 44 13.47 5.18 -37.40
C LEU A 44 12.40 4.81 -38.44
N VAL A 45 11.22 5.44 -38.40
CA VAL A 45 10.15 5.16 -39.36
C VAL A 45 10.50 5.66 -40.77
N GLY A 46 11.14 6.83 -40.88
CA GLY A 46 11.61 7.38 -42.15
C GLY A 46 12.77 6.60 -42.75
N GLY A 47 13.67 6.07 -41.92
CA GLY A 47 14.78 5.21 -42.35
C GLY A 47 14.30 3.86 -42.90
N ILE A 48 13.33 3.23 -42.24
CA ILE A 48 12.73 1.97 -42.69
C ILE A 48 11.97 2.16 -44.01
N TRP A 49 11.20 3.24 -44.16
CA TRP A 49 10.49 3.52 -45.41
C TRP A 49 11.44 3.86 -46.57
N PHE A 50 12.47 4.69 -46.32
CA PHE A 50 13.46 5.04 -47.34
C PHE A 50 14.28 3.83 -47.82
N LEU A 51 14.61 2.90 -46.92
CA LEU A 51 15.27 1.63 -47.27
C LEU A 51 14.34 0.69 -48.04
N ALA A 52 13.04 0.65 -47.70
CA ALA A 52 12.06 -0.18 -48.40
C ALA A 52 11.69 0.33 -49.81
N THR A 53 11.84 1.63 -50.10
CA THR A 53 11.46 2.21 -51.40
C THR A 53 12.59 2.32 -52.43
N ARG A 54 13.83 1.92 -52.10
CA ARG A 54 15.01 2.22 -52.93
C ARG A 54 15.72 1.01 -53.56
N SER A 55 15.32 -0.22 -53.30
CA SER A 55 15.97 -1.39 -53.92
C SER A 55 14.94 -2.37 -54.47
N SER A 56 14.53 -2.11 -55.71
CA SER A 56 13.98 -3.10 -56.62
C SER A 56 15.14 -3.76 -57.35
N GLU A 57 15.52 -4.98 -56.95
CA GLU A 57 16.19 -5.96 -57.80
C GLU A 57 15.98 -7.33 -57.13
N GLU A 58 15.37 -8.25 -57.87
CA GLU A 58 15.06 -9.62 -57.46
C GLU A 58 16.34 -10.43 -57.31
N GLU A 59 16.69 -10.82 -56.08
CA GLU A 59 17.50 -12.02 -55.82
C GLU A 59 16.87 -12.79 -54.65
N GLU A 60 16.39 -14.00 -54.94
CA GLU A 60 16.04 -14.99 -53.94
C GLU A 60 17.25 -15.28 -53.05
N ILE A 61 17.15 -14.99 -51.76
CA ILE A 61 18.09 -15.49 -50.76
C ILE A 61 17.31 -16.19 -49.66
N GLN A 62 17.73 -17.44 -49.43
CA GLN A 62 17.18 -18.42 -48.52
C GLN A 62 16.92 -17.87 -47.11
N ALA A 63 15.82 -18.32 -46.52
CA ALA A 63 15.59 -18.24 -45.09
C ALA A 63 16.65 -19.08 -44.36
N GLU A 64 17.73 -18.45 -43.93
CA GLU A 64 18.53 -18.97 -42.83
C GLU A 64 17.85 -18.56 -41.52
N GLU A 65 17.41 -19.58 -40.77
CA GLU A 65 17.03 -19.46 -39.37
C GLU A 65 18.22 -18.90 -38.57
N SER A 66 18.30 -17.57 -38.46
CA SER A 66 19.11 -16.95 -37.44
C SER A 66 18.29 -16.95 -36.16
N SER A 67 18.57 -17.94 -35.31
CA SER A 67 18.15 -18.00 -33.91
C SER A 67 18.62 -16.73 -33.20
N ALA A 68 17.78 -15.70 -33.25
CA ALA A 68 17.82 -14.60 -32.30
C ALA A 68 17.38 -15.20 -30.97
N ALA A 69 18.36 -15.58 -30.15
CA ALA A 69 18.13 -15.92 -28.76
C ALA A 69 17.33 -14.78 -28.13
N GLU A 70 16.05 -15.05 -27.87
CA GLU A 70 15.21 -14.25 -26.99
C GLU A 70 15.97 -14.16 -25.67
N THR A 71 16.64 -13.04 -25.45
CA THR A 71 17.02 -12.65 -24.09
C THR A 71 15.72 -12.21 -23.45
N THR A 72 14.96 -13.19 -22.95
CA THR A 72 13.90 -12.98 -21.99
C THR A 72 14.55 -12.27 -20.81
N THR A 73 14.40 -10.96 -20.75
CA THR A 73 14.67 -10.21 -19.53
C THR A 73 13.59 -10.67 -18.56
N GLU A 74 13.92 -11.70 -17.79
CA GLU A 74 13.13 -12.15 -16.65
C GLU A 74 12.92 -10.91 -15.77
N ALA A 75 11.67 -10.46 -15.65
CA ALA A 75 11.36 -9.41 -14.69
C ALA A 75 11.82 -9.90 -13.31
N PRO A 76 12.51 -9.09 -12.51
CA PRO A 76 12.93 -9.51 -11.18
C PRO A 76 11.68 -9.95 -10.43
N THR A 77 11.61 -11.24 -10.12
CA THR A 77 10.53 -11.79 -9.31
C THR A 77 10.79 -11.32 -7.89
N ALA A 78 9.88 -10.53 -7.34
CA ALA A 78 10.02 -9.99 -5.99
C ALA A 78 10.21 -11.13 -4.98
N GLU A 79 11.21 -11.01 -4.11
CA GLU A 79 11.50 -12.04 -3.11
C GLU A 79 10.40 -12.06 -2.03
N PRO A 80 9.93 -13.25 -1.60
CA PRO A 80 8.96 -13.37 -0.51
C PRO A 80 9.56 -12.92 0.82
N LEU A 81 8.83 -12.09 1.54
CA LEU A 81 9.13 -11.82 2.95
C LEU A 81 8.95 -13.12 3.74
N ILE A 82 10.00 -13.51 4.47
CA ILE A 82 10.08 -14.81 5.14
C ILE A 82 9.48 -14.73 6.57
N GLY A 83 8.92 -13.58 6.95
CA GLY A 83 8.41 -13.37 8.31
C GLY A 83 9.52 -13.56 9.35
N LYS A 84 10.74 -13.11 9.03
CA LYS A 84 11.92 -13.28 9.91
C LYS A 84 12.93 -12.17 9.66
N ARG A 85 13.37 -11.54 10.75
CA ARG A 85 14.46 -10.56 10.75
C ARG A 85 15.82 -11.17 10.43
N ALA A 86 16.65 -10.41 9.73
CA ALA A 86 18.06 -10.74 9.53
C ALA A 86 18.84 -10.58 10.84
N THR A 87 18.54 -9.52 11.60
CA THR A 87 19.15 -9.27 12.90
C THR A 87 18.10 -9.39 14.01
N PRO A 88 18.19 -10.42 14.88
CA PRO A 88 17.26 -10.57 15.99
C PRO A 88 17.30 -9.36 16.93
N LEU A 89 16.13 -8.94 17.40
CA LEU A 89 16.00 -7.92 18.42
C LEU A 89 16.46 -8.44 19.80
N GLY A 90 16.68 -7.52 20.74
CA GLY A 90 16.89 -7.85 22.15
C GLY A 90 15.68 -8.52 22.80
N ASP A 91 15.71 -8.73 24.12
CA ASP A 91 14.55 -9.25 24.85
C ASP A 91 13.40 -8.23 24.88
N THR A 92 13.76 -6.94 25.00
CA THR A 92 12.83 -5.82 25.01
C THR A 92 13.33 -4.67 24.13
N VAL A 93 12.41 -3.82 23.69
CA VAL A 93 12.69 -2.58 22.94
C VAL A 93 12.03 -1.38 23.61
N THR A 94 12.44 -0.18 23.18
CA THR A 94 11.73 1.07 23.48
C THR A 94 11.05 1.56 22.21
N CYS A 95 9.76 1.85 22.31
CA CYS A 95 8.91 2.33 21.23
C CYS A 95 8.53 3.79 21.47
N GLU A 96 8.41 4.56 20.39
CA GLU A 96 7.96 5.95 20.44
C GLU A 96 6.64 6.08 19.68
N TYR A 97 5.68 6.77 20.28
CA TYR A 97 4.35 7.03 19.73
C TYR A 97 4.06 8.53 19.75
N PRO A 98 4.81 9.36 18.99
CA PRO A 98 4.59 10.80 18.93
C PRO A 98 3.15 11.14 18.51
N GLU A 99 2.61 12.22 19.08
CA GLU A 99 1.32 12.77 18.68
C GLU A 99 1.30 13.12 17.18
N ALA A 100 0.20 12.80 16.51
CA ALA A 100 0.04 12.96 15.07
C ALA A 100 -1.41 13.32 14.74
N GLY A 101 -1.67 14.62 14.64
CA GLY A 101 -2.99 15.15 14.30
C GLY A 101 -4.08 14.82 15.33
N ASP A 102 -5.32 15.00 14.92
CA ASP A 102 -6.48 14.70 15.77
C ASP A 102 -6.86 13.22 15.70
N ALA A 103 -7.13 12.62 16.86
CA ALA A 103 -7.61 11.25 16.93
C ALA A 103 -9.03 11.14 16.35
N SER A 104 -9.24 10.20 15.44
CA SER A 104 -10.56 9.87 14.89
C SER A 104 -11.46 9.17 15.91
N ARG A 105 -10.85 8.53 16.91
CA ARG A 105 -11.48 7.94 18.08
C ARG A 105 -10.50 8.03 19.23
N GLU A 106 -10.97 8.43 20.40
CA GLU A 106 -10.11 8.55 21.59
C GLU A 106 -9.51 7.18 21.96
N VAL A 107 -8.19 7.17 22.14
CA VAL A 107 -7.43 6.04 22.64
C VAL A 107 -6.19 6.59 23.35
N PRO A 108 -5.79 6.04 24.52
CA PRO A 108 -4.56 6.46 25.16
C PRO A 108 -3.35 6.09 24.30
N THR A 109 -2.34 6.96 24.29
CA THR A 109 -1.03 6.62 23.71
C THR A 109 -0.44 5.41 24.45
N PRO A 110 0.02 4.37 23.73
CA PRO A 110 0.61 3.18 24.33
C PRO A 110 1.84 3.50 25.20
N ASN A 111 2.08 2.69 26.23
CA ASN A 111 3.38 2.72 26.91
C ASN A 111 4.43 2.15 25.96
N GLY A 112 5.55 2.85 25.79
CA GLY A 112 6.64 2.44 24.90
C GLY A 112 7.87 1.87 25.61
N LYS A 113 7.87 1.72 26.93
CA LYS A 113 9.05 1.24 27.67
C LYS A 113 9.01 -0.26 27.92
N ASP A 114 10.16 -0.91 27.78
CA ASP A 114 10.38 -2.33 28.09
C ASP A 114 9.42 -3.28 27.36
N ILE A 115 9.15 -2.99 26.08
CA ILE A 115 8.21 -3.74 25.26
C ILE A 115 8.84 -5.08 24.86
N PRO A 116 8.20 -6.24 25.14
CA PRO A 116 8.74 -7.53 24.76
C PRO A 116 8.93 -7.63 23.24
N ALA A 117 10.11 -8.06 22.80
CA ALA A 117 10.43 -8.26 21.38
C ALA A 117 10.46 -9.74 20.98
N LYS A 118 9.78 -10.59 21.78
CA LYS A 118 9.71 -12.04 21.58
C LYS A 118 8.32 -12.56 21.88
N GLY A 119 7.98 -13.64 21.19
CA GLY A 119 6.71 -14.34 21.35
C GLY A 119 5.59 -13.73 20.52
N GLU A 120 4.50 -14.47 20.45
CA GLU A 120 3.37 -14.15 19.59
C GLU A 120 2.16 -13.72 20.44
N VAL A 121 1.23 -13.03 19.78
CA VAL A 121 -0.09 -12.68 20.34
C VAL A 121 -1.14 -13.05 19.33
N THR A 122 -2.10 -13.89 19.72
CA THR A 122 -3.26 -14.17 18.88
C THR A 122 -4.34 -13.13 19.16
N VAL A 123 -4.89 -12.53 18.10
CA VAL A 123 -6.02 -11.61 18.20
C VAL A 123 -7.14 -12.04 17.25
N ASN A 124 -8.38 -11.78 17.62
CA ASN A 124 -9.55 -12.12 16.83
C ASN A 124 -10.42 -10.89 16.56
N PHE A 125 -10.74 -10.68 15.28
CA PHE A 125 -11.65 -9.64 14.84
C PHE A 125 -12.95 -10.30 14.38
N ALA A 126 -13.98 -10.20 15.22
CA ALA A 126 -15.28 -10.81 14.95
C ALA A 126 -16.05 -10.00 13.89
N THR A 127 -16.42 -10.64 12.78
CA THR A 127 -17.23 -10.04 11.71
C THR A 127 -18.47 -10.89 11.43
N LYS A 128 -19.39 -10.38 10.59
CA LYS A 128 -20.57 -11.16 10.17
C LYS A 128 -20.20 -12.32 9.23
N GLN A 129 -19.08 -12.19 8.52
CA GLN A 129 -18.57 -13.19 7.59
C GLN A 129 -17.83 -14.32 8.31
N GLY A 130 -17.42 -14.09 9.56
CA GLY A 130 -16.66 -15.01 10.38
C GLY A 130 -15.63 -14.27 11.24
N ASP A 131 -14.90 -15.05 12.01
CA ASP A 131 -13.76 -14.57 12.79
C ASP A 131 -12.55 -14.37 11.87
N ILE A 132 -11.93 -13.20 11.94
CA ILE A 132 -10.64 -12.90 11.32
C ILE A 132 -9.59 -13.03 12.43
N GLU A 133 -9.12 -14.25 12.64
CA GLU A 133 -8.15 -14.59 13.68
C GLU A 133 -6.73 -14.57 13.10
N MET A 134 -5.83 -13.88 13.79
CA MET A 134 -4.47 -13.61 13.34
C MET A 134 -3.47 -13.78 14.49
N THR A 135 -2.24 -14.18 14.14
CA THR A 135 -1.10 -14.30 15.04
C THR A 135 -0.12 -13.17 14.74
N LEU A 136 0.13 -12.33 15.73
CA LEU A 136 1.03 -11.18 15.66
C LEU A 136 2.40 -11.54 16.25
N ASP A 137 3.49 -11.26 15.55
CA ASP A 137 4.84 -11.65 15.96
C ASP A 137 5.66 -10.44 16.46
N ARG A 138 5.93 -10.43 17.76
CA ARG A 138 6.74 -9.39 18.41
C ARG A 138 8.22 -9.44 18.00
N SER A 139 8.69 -10.54 17.42
CA SER A 139 10.06 -10.64 16.92
C SER A 139 10.25 -9.87 15.61
N LEU A 140 9.17 -9.61 14.88
CA LEU A 140 9.17 -8.82 13.65
C LEU A 140 8.93 -7.34 13.95
N ALA A 141 7.87 -7.05 14.71
CA ALA A 141 7.37 -5.69 14.85
C ALA A 141 6.81 -5.42 16.26
N PRO A 142 7.66 -5.43 17.31
CA PRO A 142 7.19 -5.30 18.69
C PRO A 142 6.42 -4.03 18.99
N CYS A 143 6.80 -2.88 18.42
CA CYS A 143 6.09 -1.62 18.63
C CYS A 143 4.72 -1.63 17.96
N THR A 144 4.62 -2.21 16.77
CA THR A 144 3.38 -2.43 16.06
C THR A 144 2.45 -3.34 16.85
N VAL A 145 2.94 -4.52 17.29
CA VAL A 145 2.13 -5.47 18.07
C VAL A 145 1.63 -4.80 19.35
N ASN A 146 2.49 -4.06 20.07
CA ASN A 146 2.11 -3.34 21.28
C ASN A 146 1.00 -2.30 21.03
N ALA A 147 1.15 -1.46 20.00
CA ALA A 147 0.15 -0.45 19.64
C ALA A 147 -1.20 -1.09 19.27
N ILE A 148 -1.18 -2.16 18.47
CA ILE A 148 -2.39 -2.90 18.09
C ILE A 148 -3.06 -3.49 19.34
N THR A 149 -2.32 -4.16 20.23
CA THR A 149 -2.91 -4.79 21.43
C THR A 149 -3.47 -3.78 22.41
N ASP A 150 -2.83 -2.60 22.57
CA ASP A 150 -3.35 -1.52 23.41
C ASP A 150 -4.63 -0.93 22.80
N MET A 151 -4.65 -0.72 21.48
CA MET A 151 -5.86 -0.26 20.76
C MET A 151 -7.01 -1.29 20.85
N ILE A 152 -6.73 -2.59 20.74
CA ILE A 152 -7.74 -3.64 20.96
C ILE A 152 -8.29 -3.59 22.39
N SER A 153 -7.40 -3.48 23.39
CA SER A 153 -7.79 -3.39 24.81
C SER A 153 -8.65 -2.16 25.09
N ALA A 154 -8.40 -1.06 24.37
CA ALA A 154 -9.18 0.17 24.42
C ALA A 154 -10.45 0.14 23.53
N LYS A 155 -10.76 -0.98 22.86
CA LYS A 155 -11.90 -1.15 21.95
C LYS A 155 -11.87 -0.22 20.73
N TYR A 156 -10.69 0.23 20.35
CA TYR A 156 -10.52 1.17 19.24
C TYR A 156 -11.03 0.60 17.91
N TYR A 157 -10.91 -0.72 17.70
CA TYR A 157 -11.35 -1.40 16.47
C TYR A 157 -12.82 -1.86 16.48
N ASP A 158 -13.53 -1.73 17.59
CA ASP A 158 -14.93 -2.15 17.70
C ASP A 158 -15.83 -1.28 16.81
N ASP A 159 -16.78 -1.92 16.12
CA ASP A 159 -17.69 -1.25 15.18
C ASP A 159 -16.98 -0.41 14.10
N THR A 160 -15.87 -0.93 13.56
CA THR A 160 -15.14 -0.31 12.45
C THR A 160 -15.30 -1.14 11.17
N VAL A 161 -15.13 -0.50 10.01
CA VAL A 161 -15.26 -1.16 8.71
C VAL A 161 -13.90 -1.35 8.04
N CYS A 162 -13.77 -2.43 7.27
CA CYS A 162 -12.74 -2.52 6.26
C CYS A 162 -13.20 -1.72 5.04
N HIS A 163 -12.62 -0.52 4.89
CA HIS A 163 -13.12 0.48 3.95
C HIS A 163 -12.59 0.30 2.53
N ARG A 164 -11.56 -0.53 2.33
CA ARG A 164 -10.92 -0.72 1.03
C ARG A 164 -10.51 -2.16 0.78
N MET A 165 -10.75 -2.62 -0.43
CA MET A 165 -10.32 -3.89 -1.00
C MET A 165 -9.82 -3.65 -2.42
N THR A 166 -8.68 -4.24 -2.77
CA THR A 166 -8.08 -4.15 -4.10
C THR A 166 -7.95 -5.55 -4.69
N ASP A 167 -8.45 -5.77 -5.92
CA ASP A 167 -8.36 -7.03 -6.68
C ASP A 167 -7.71 -6.80 -8.06
N GLY A 168 -6.58 -6.09 -8.07
CA GLY A 168 -5.85 -5.72 -9.28
C GLY A 168 -4.45 -5.20 -8.98
N GLY A 169 -3.42 -5.98 -9.34
CA GLY A 169 -2.02 -5.67 -9.06
C GLY A 169 -1.59 -6.05 -7.64
N ILE A 170 -2.34 -5.58 -6.65
CA ILE A 170 -2.22 -5.99 -5.24
C ILE A 170 -3.56 -6.55 -4.75
N PHE A 171 -3.51 -7.47 -3.80
CA PHE A 171 -4.66 -8.24 -3.32
C PHE A 171 -4.84 -8.04 -1.83
N VAL A 172 -5.31 -6.85 -1.46
CA VAL A 172 -5.35 -6.39 -0.06
C VAL A 172 -6.78 -6.08 0.40
N LEU A 173 -7.07 -6.39 1.67
CA LEU A 173 -8.21 -5.88 2.41
C LEU A 173 -7.71 -4.96 3.53
N GLN A 174 -8.05 -3.68 3.49
CA GLN A 174 -7.58 -2.65 4.42
C GLN A 174 -8.67 -2.25 5.42
N CYS A 175 -8.28 -2.20 6.70
CA CYS A 175 -9.15 -1.96 7.84
C CYS A 175 -8.47 -1.03 8.86
N GLY A 176 -9.13 -0.76 9.98
CA GLY A 176 -8.52 -0.07 11.12
C GLY A 176 -8.67 1.45 11.14
N ASP A 177 -9.54 2.01 10.29
CA ASP A 177 -9.96 3.41 10.35
C ASP A 177 -11.35 3.51 11.02
N PRO A 178 -11.47 4.12 12.22
CA PRO A 178 -12.76 4.32 12.88
C PRO A 178 -13.77 5.18 12.11
N THR A 179 -13.30 6.04 11.21
CA THR A 179 -14.16 6.87 10.37
C THR A 179 -14.68 6.13 9.14
N GLY A 180 -14.01 5.04 8.73
CA GLY A 180 -14.29 4.32 7.50
C GLY A 180 -13.94 5.06 6.21
N GLN A 181 -13.21 6.18 6.27
CA GLN A 181 -12.91 7.02 5.09
C GLN A 181 -11.51 6.78 4.50
N GLY A 182 -10.66 6.03 5.20
CA GLY A 182 -9.26 5.75 4.83
C GLY A 182 -8.25 6.80 5.27
N ALA A 183 -8.69 7.87 5.93
CA ALA A 183 -7.84 8.99 6.36
C ALA A 183 -7.79 9.17 7.89
N GLY A 184 -8.52 8.34 8.66
CA GLY A 184 -8.52 8.41 10.10
C GLY A 184 -7.32 7.70 10.76
N GLY A 185 -7.13 7.97 12.04
CA GLY A 185 -6.03 7.44 12.84
C GLY A 185 -6.19 7.71 14.34
N PRO A 186 -5.26 7.19 15.16
CA PRO A 186 -5.41 7.16 16.62
C PRO A 186 -4.94 8.44 17.33
N GLY A 187 -4.51 9.47 16.58
CA GLY A 187 -3.93 10.71 17.14
C GLY A 187 -2.45 10.59 17.52
N PHE A 188 -1.83 9.46 17.21
CA PHE A 188 -0.38 9.25 17.28
C PHE A 188 0.09 8.45 16.06
N GLN A 189 1.39 8.49 15.79
CA GLN A 189 2.04 7.67 14.78
C GLN A 189 3.29 7.00 15.35
N PHE A 190 3.84 6.00 14.66
CA PHE A 190 5.09 5.35 15.05
C PHE A 190 5.89 4.84 13.85
N ALA A 191 7.16 4.53 14.12
CA ALA A 191 8.14 4.11 13.13
C ALA A 191 7.75 2.81 12.41
N ASN A 192 8.27 2.63 11.20
CA ASN A 192 8.25 1.34 10.54
C ASN A 192 9.23 0.36 11.20
N GLU A 193 8.81 -0.88 11.28
CA GLU A 193 9.64 -2.04 11.66
C GLU A 193 9.80 -2.96 10.45
N TYR A 194 10.12 -4.24 10.67
CA TYR A 194 10.42 -5.21 9.62
C TYR A 194 9.40 -5.20 8.47
N PRO A 195 9.82 -5.25 7.19
CA PRO A 195 11.21 -5.31 6.72
C PRO A 195 11.88 -3.93 6.55
N THR A 196 11.15 -2.84 6.79
CA THR A 196 11.56 -1.48 6.39
C THR A 196 12.81 -1.01 7.14
N ASP A 197 12.94 -1.34 8.42
CA ASP A 197 14.06 -0.97 9.29
C ASP A 197 15.34 -1.80 9.05
N GLU A 198 15.24 -2.90 8.30
CA GLU A 198 16.37 -3.71 7.85
C GLU A 198 16.69 -3.52 6.35
N SER A 199 15.89 -2.72 5.64
CA SER A 199 16.06 -2.47 4.22
C SER A 199 16.89 -1.21 3.99
N ASP A 200 18.01 -1.33 3.27
CA ASP A 200 18.76 -0.17 2.79
C ASP A 200 18.04 0.51 1.60
N ASP A 201 18.55 1.68 1.18
CA ASP A 201 17.94 2.45 0.08
C ASP A 201 17.83 1.65 -1.23
N ALA A 202 18.78 0.73 -1.49
CA ALA A 202 18.76 -0.09 -2.69
C ALA A 202 17.69 -1.19 -2.60
N ALA A 203 17.57 -1.84 -1.44
CA ALA A 203 16.54 -2.83 -1.15
C ALA A 203 15.14 -2.20 -1.17
N LYS A 204 14.96 -0.99 -0.60
CA LYS A 204 13.70 -0.24 -0.64
C LYS A 204 13.25 0.14 -2.06
N ALA A 205 14.19 0.24 -3.00
CA ALA A 205 13.88 0.49 -4.41
C ALA A 205 13.40 -0.78 -5.17
N GLN A 206 13.55 -1.97 -4.58
CA GLN A 206 13.06 -3.21 -5.15
C GLN A 206 11.71 -3.60 -4.53
N PRO A 207 10.79 -4.19 -5.31
CA PRO A 207 9.57 -4.73 -4.74
C PRO A 207 9.85 -5.97 -3.89
N ALA A 208 9.06 -6.13 -2.82
CA ALA A 208 8.99 -7.33 -2.00
C ALA A 208 7.64 -8.03 -2.20
N LEU A 209 7.65 -9.37 -2.12
CA LEU A 209 6.42 -10.15 -2.17
C LEU A 209 5.90 -10.36 -0.74
N TYR A 210 4.74 -9.80 -0.45
CA TYR A 210 3.98 -10.06 0.78
C TYR A 210 3.11 -11.29 0.54
N PRO A 211 3.37 -12.42 1.22
CA PRO A 211 2.65 -13.67 0.99
C PRO A 211 1.16 -13.55 1.33
N LYS A 212 0.34 -14.40 0.70
CA LYS A 212 -1.05 -14.63 1.12
C LYS A 212 -1.09 -14.96 2.63
N GLY A 213 -1.98 -14.28 3.34
CA GLY A 213 -2.18 -14.43 4.78
C GLY A 213 -1.40 -13.41 5.61
N SER A 214 -0.40 -12.75 5.03
CA SER A 214 0.39 -11.75 5.76
C SER A 214 -0.41 -10.48 6.08
N ILE A 215 -0.04 -9.84 7.19
CA ILE A 215 -0.67 -8.64 7.72
C ILE A 215 0.39 -7.56 7.84
N ALA A 216 0.09 -6.38 7.30
CA ALA A 216 1.01 -5.26 7.33
C ALA A 216 0.32 -3.92 7.62
N MET A 217 1.07 -2.99 8.20
CA MET A 217 0.55 -1.66 8.53
C MET A 217 0.35 -0.83 7.26
N ALA A 218 -0.79 -0.17 7.15
CA ALA A 218 -0.98 0.89 6.17
C ALA A 218 -0.38 2.19 6.72
N ASN A 219 0.20 3.01 5.84
CA ASN A 219 0.85 4.26 6.22
C ASN A 219 0.72 5.32 5.11
N ALA A 220 1.06 6.56 5.44
CA ALA A 220 1.10 7.71 4.52
C ALA A 220 2.53 8.07 4.10
N GLY A 221 3.45 7.11 4.19
CA GLY A 221 4.89 7.30 4.08
C GLY A 221 5.64 6.60 5.22
N GLU A 222 6.96 6.53 5.09
CA GLU A 222 7.81 5.93 6.12
C GLU A 222 7.62 6.62 7.47
N ASP A 223 7.59 5.82 8.54
CA ASP A 223 7.41 6.20 9.94
C ASP A 223 6.09 6.92 10.26
N THR A 224 5.03 6.58 9.52
CA THR A 224 3.66 7.11 9.74
C THR A 224 2.64 6.02 10.02
N ASN A 225 3.07 4.91 10.65
CA ASN A 225 2.13 3.87 11.06
C ASN A 225 1.18 4.43 12.11
N GLY A 226 -0.12 4.18 11.93
CA GLY A 226 -1.17 4.59 12.85
C GLY A 226 -1.98 3.38 13.30
N SER A 227 -3.28 3.39 13.02
CA SER A 227 -4.18 2.28 13.36
C SER A 227 -4.59 1.39 12.20
N GLN A 228 -4.37 1.86 10.97
CA GLN A 228 -4.80 1.15 9.77
C GLN A 228 -3.82 0.05 9.39
N PHE A 229 -4.35 -1.09 8.98
CA PHE A 229 -3.60 -2.25 8.53
C PHE A 229 -4.29 -2.86 7.32
N PHE A 230 -3.56 -3.69 6.58
CA PHE A 230 -4.10 -4.47 5.49
C PHE A 230 -3.69 -5.94 5.59
N ILE A 231 -4.55 -6.79 5.03
CA ILE A 231 -4.40 -8.23 4.95
C ILE A 231 -4.22 -8.61 3.48
N ASN A 232 -3.14 -9.32 3.17
CA ASN A 232 -2.91 -9.85 1.82
C ASN A 232 -3.73 -11.14 1.63
N TYR A 233 -4.81 -11.09 0.86
CA TYR A 233 -5.65 -12.28 0.62
C TYR A 233 -5.17 -13.13 -0.56
N LYS A 234 -4.20 -12.63 -1.32
CA LYS A 234 -3.31 -13.37 -2.24
C LYS A 234 -1.91 -12.74 -2.15
N ASP A 235 -0.91 -13.41 -2.71
CA ASP A 235 0.45 -12.87 -2.81
C ASP A 235 0.43 -11.49 -3.50
N SER A 236 1.02 -10.50 -2.86
CA SER A 236 0.99 -9.11 -3.32
C SER A 236 2.39 -8.52 -3.38
N THR A 237 2.75 -7.96 -4.52
CA THR A 237 4.05 -7.32 -4.72
C THR A 237 3.95 -5.84 -4.35
N LEU A 238 4.63 -5.45 -3.27
CA LEU A 238 4.61 -4.11 -2.70
C LEU A 238 6.03 -3.64 -2.38
N PRO A 239 6.31 -2.33 -2.32
CA PRO A 239 7.54 -1.84 -1.72
C PRO A 239 7.70 -2.37 -0.28
N PRO A 240 8.92 -2.65 0.21
CA PRO A 240 9.19 -3.10 1.59
C PRO A 240 9.07 -1.95 2.61
N SER A 241 8.10 -1.07 2.41
CA SER A 241 7.82 0.13 3.22
C SER A 241 6.60 -0.05 4.13
N TYR A 242 6.05 -1.26 4.20
CA TYR A 242 4.92 -1.61 5.05
C TYR A 242 5.36 -2.63 6.09
N THR A 243 5.16 -2.30 7.35
CA THR A 243 5.60 -3.15 8.45
C THR A 243 4.79 -4.43 8.47
N TYR A 244 5.45 -5.56 8.19
CA TYR A 244 4.91 -6.91 8.32
C TYR A 244 4.97 -7.30 9.80
N PHE A 245 3.83 -7.62 10.39
CA PHE A 245 3.76 -7.86 11.84
C PHE A 245 3.00 -9.14 12.24
N GLY A 246 2.56 -9.94 11.28
CA GLY A 246 1.88 -11.19 11.59
C GLY A 246 1.19 -11.82 10.40
N ASP A 247 0.47 -12.90 10.69
CA ASP A 247 -0.17 -13.76 9.72
C ASP A 247 -1.57 -14.17 10.17
N LEU A 248 -2.44 -14.41 9.20
CA LEU A 248 -3.71 -15.07 9.46
C LEU A 248 -3.49 -16.50 9.93
N THR A 249 -4.29 -16.91 10.90
CA THR A 249 -4.49 -18.33 11.18
C THR A 249 -5.26 -19.00 10.03
N GLU A 250 -5.32 -20.33 9.98
CA GLU A 250 -6.17 -21.04 9.01
C GLU A 250 -7.65 -20.60 9.09
N LYS A 251 -8.12 -20.34 10.31
CA LYS A 251 -9.48 -19.85 10.58
C LYS A 251 -9.69 -18.45 9.98
N GLY A 252 -8.77 -17.53 10.24
CA GLY A 252 -8.80 -16.19 9.65
C GLY A 252 -8.70 -16.22 8.12
N GLN A 253 -7.82 -17.06 7.57
CA GLN A 253 -7.64 -17.22 6.13
C GLN A 253 -8.92 -17.66 5.44
N LYS A 254 -9.66 -18.61 6.02
CA LYS A 254 -10.94 -19.05 5.47
C LYS A 254 -11.98 -17.92 5.41
N THR A 255 -12.06 -17.09 6.44
CA THR A 255 -12.96 -15.93 6.46
C THR A 255 -12.56 -14.91 5.39
N ILE A 256 -11.26 -14.61 5.29
CA ILE A 256 -10.73 -13.67 4.30
C ILE A 256 -10.91 -14.19 2.87
N ASP A 257 -10.71 -15.48 2.61
CA ASP A 257 -10.97 -16.10 1.31
C ASP A 257 -12.46 -15.99 0.92
N ALA A 258 -13.37 -16.15 1.88
CA ALA A 258 -14.81 -16.01 1.65
C ALA A 258 -15.21 -14.55 1.33
N ILE A 259 -14.61 -13.57 2.02
CA ILE A 259 -14.76 -12.14 1.71
C ILE A 259 -14.21 -11.87 0.31
N ALA A 260 -12.99 -12.33 0.02
CA ALA A 260 -12.31 -12.09 -1.25
C ALA A 260 -13.07 -12.68 -2.45
N ALA A 261 -13.73 -13.83 -2.28
CA ALA A 261 -14.55 -14.45 -3.31
C ALA A 261 -15.78 -13.62 -3.73
N LYS A 262 -16.21 -12.66 -2.90
CA LYS A 262 -17.26 -11.69 -3.24
C LYS A 262 -16.73 -10.53 -4.08
N GLY A 263 -15.44 -10.26 -4.00
CA GLY A 263 -14.76 -9.19 -4.72
C GLY A 263 -15.03 -7.80 -4.16
N VAL A 264 -14.64 -6.80 -4.96
CA VAL A 264 -14.86 -5.38 -4.69
C VAL A 264 -16.27 -4.98 -5.14
N LYS A 265 -16.84 -3.98 -4.48
CA LYS A 265 -18.15 -3.40 -4.82
C LYS A 265 -18.25 -3.06 -6.30
N ASP A 266 -19.40 -3.41 -6.88
CA ASP A 266 -19.72 -3.27 -8.31
C ASP A 266 -18.72 -3.98 -9.26
N GLY A 267 -17.91 -4.92 -8.76
CA GLY A 267 -16.93 -5.65 -9.56
C GLY A 267 -15.73 -4.81 -9.98
N GLN A 268 -15.43 -3.73 -9.26
CA GLN A 268 -14.26 -2.88 -9.51
C GLN A 268 -12.95 -3.60 -9.15
N SER A 269 -11.81 -3.03 -9.55
CA SER A 269 -10.50 -3.53 -9.12
C SER A 269 -10.00 -2.90 -7.82
N ASP A 270 -10.61 -1.81 -7.37
CA ASP A 270 -10.28 -1.13 -6.11
C ASP A 270 -11.50 -0.36 -5.58
N GLY A 271 -11.71 -0.36 -4.27
CA GLY A 271 -12.83 0.33 -3.64
C GLY A 271 -13.31 -0.37 -2.38
N GLU A 272 -14.56 -0.13 -1.97
CA GLU A 272 -15.15 -0.85 -0.84
C GLU A 272 -15.32 -2.36 -1.15
N PRO A 273 -15.25 -3.26 -0.16
CA PRO A 273 -15.65 -4.66 -0.34
C PRO A 273 -17.09 -4.78 -0.87
N ALA A 274 -17.38 -5.80 -1.69
CA ALA A 274 -18.73 -6.01 -2.26
C ALA A 274 -19.81 -6.23 -1.20
N GLU A 275 -19.45 -6.86 -0.09
CA GLU A 275 -20.28 -6.96 1.11
C GLU A 275 -19.55 -6.25 2.25
N GLU A 276 -20.24 -5.38 3.02
CA GLU A 276 -19.62 -4.63 4.12
C GLU A 276 -18.95 -5.59 5.12
N VAL A 277 -17.64 -5.44 5.30
CA VAL A 277 -16.88 -6.15 6.34
C VAL A 277 -16.73 -5.22 7.53
N ARG A 278 -17.44 -5.56 8.61
CA ARG A 278 -17.44 -4.79 9.86
C ARG A 278 -16.83 -5.62 10.97
N ILE A 279 -15.80 -5.07 11.60
CA ILE A 279 -15.21 -5.57 12.83
C ILE A 279 -16.18 -5.18 13.95
N THR A 280 -17.02 -6.11 14.36
CA THR A 280 -18.00 -5.88 15.42
C THR A 280 -17.34 -5.83 16.80
N LYS A 281 -16.26 -6.59 16.97
CA LYS A 281 -15.47 -6.64 18.20
C LYS A 281 -14.06 -7.13 17.88
N ALA A 282 -13.05 -6.52 18.51
CA ALA A 282 -11.69 -7.03 18.53
C ALA A 282 -11.33 -7.59 19.91
N THR A 283 -10.65 -8.73 19.96
CA THR A 283 -10.19 -9.38 21.21
C THR A 283 -8.75 -9.87 21.09
N ILE A 284 -8.05 -9.89 22.22
CA ILE A 284 -6.79 -10.61 22.39
C ILE A 284 -7.14 -11.98 22.96
N GLU A 285 -6.70 -13.04 22.29
CA GLU A 285 -6.88 -14.42 22.74
C GLU A 285 -5.72 -14.80 23.67
N GLY A 286 -6.02 -15.55 24.75
CA GLY A 286 -5.07 -15.87 25.82
C GLY A 286 -4.97 -17.35 26.13
#